data_AF-A0A959HY05-F1
#
_entry.id   AF-A0A959HY05-F1
#
_cell.length_a   1.000
_cell.length_b   1.000
_cell.length_c   1.000
_cell.angle_alpha   90.00
_cell.angle_beta   90.00
_cell.angle_gamma   90.00
#
_symmetry.space_group_name_H-M   'P 1'
#
loop_
_entity.id
_entity.type
_entity.pdbx_description
1 polymer ?
#
loop_
_entity_poly.entity_id
_entity_poly.type
_entity_poly.pdbx_seq_one_letter_code
_entity_poly.pdbx_strand_id
1 'polypeptide(L)' 'DKIEYGFEFNGKIYHRDLTAQSDWLDPQFMELIDIALKENKVDGAIYYCMDDGQAAGFIFLNEKQYAYLKAHQPALFPGR' A
#
# COMPACT_ATOMS: atom_id res chain seq x y z
N ASP A 1 -7.93 -10.81 -17.13
CA ASP A 1 -7.45 -9.84 -18.14
C ASP A 1 -6.20 -9.13 -17.67
N LYS A 2 -5.39 -8.64 -18.61
CA LYS A 2 -4.30 -7.71 -18.28
C LYS A 2 -4.85 -6.28 -18.28
N ILE A 3 -4.48 -5.50 -17.27
CA ILE A 3 -4.87 -4.10 -17.13
C ILE A 3 -3.60 -3.27 -16.99
N GLU A 4 -3.48 -2.23 -17.80
CA GLU A 4 -2.42 -1.23 -17.64
C GLU A 4 -2.74 -0.36 -16.43
N TYR A 5 -1.83 -0.34 -15.45
CA TYR A 5 -1.93 0.51 -14.28
C TYR A 5 -0.69 1.38 -14.16
N GLY A 6 -0.90 2.67 -13.89
CA GLY A 6 0.20 3.59 -13.66
C GLY A 6 -0.26 4.91 -13.10
N PHE A 7 0.71 5.67 -12.59
CA PHE A 7 0.53 7.00 -12.04
C PHE A 7 1.80 7.82 -12.23
N GLU A 8 1.64 9.14 -12.20
CA GLU A 8 2.76 10.08 -12.17
C GLU A 8 3.03 10.52 -10.73
N PHE A 9 4.29 10.54 -10.34
CA PHE A 9 4.72 11.09 -9.06
C PHE A 9 6.09 11.75 -9.21
N ASN A 10 6.20 13.01 -8.77
CA ASN A 10 7.40 13.84 -8.91
C ASN A 10 8.01 13.85 -10.33
N GLY A 11 7.16 13.92 -11.36
CA GLY A 11 7.59 13.97 -12.76
C GLY A 11 8.14 12.65 -13.32
N LYS A 12 8.06 11.55 -12.55
CA LYS A 12 8.35 10.19 -13.03
C LYS A 12 7.06 9.40 -13.17
N ILE A 13 6.94 8.66 -14.27
CA ILE A 13 5.83 7.74 -14.52
C ILE A 13 6.19 6.38 -13.94
N TYR A 14 5.31 5.86 -13.10
CA TYR A 14 5.34 4.51 -12.56
C TYR A 14 4.27 3.69 -13.26
N HIS A 15 4.63 2.55 -13.83
CA HIS A 15 3.72 1.73 -14.62
C HIS A 15 3.96 0.25 -14.38
N ARG A 16 2.88 -0.55 -14.40
CA ARG A 16 2.91 -2.00 -14.35
C ARG A 16 1.65 -2.61 -14.98
N ASP A 17 1.83 -3.68 -15.74
CA ASP A 17 0.73 -4.53 -16.17
C ASP A 17 0.22 -5.35 -14.97
N LEU A 18 -1.05 -5.21 -14.62
CA LEU A 18 -1.70 -5.99 -13.57
C LEU A 18 -2.54 -7.11 -14.16
N THR A 19 -2.70 -8.20 -13.41
CA THR A 19 -3.66 -9.24 -13.71
C THR A 19 -4.95 -9.00 -12.94
N ALA A 20 -6.09 -8.90 -13.63
CA ALA A 20 -7.41 -8.89 -13.02
C ALA A 20 -8.11 -10.22 -13.26
N GLN A 21 -8.76 -10.76 -12.23
CA GLN A 21 -9.60 -11.96 -12.29
C GLN A 21 -10.93 -11.68 -11.59
N SER A 22 -11.98 -11.41 -12.36
CA SER A 22 -13.29 -10.97 -11.82
C SER A 22 -13.10 -9.73 -10.91
N ASP A 23 -13.46 -9.82 -9.63
CA ASP A 23 -13.34 -8.73 -8.65
C ASP A 23 -11.95 -8.62 -8.01
N TRP A 24 -11.01 -9.51 -8.38
CA TRP A 24 -9.67 -9.53 -7.83
C TRP A 24 -8.67 -8.78 -8.72
N LEU A 25 -7.88 -7.89 -8.13
CA LEU A 25 -6.79 -7.16 -8.77
C LEU A 25 -5.44 -7.59 -8.19
N ASP A 26 -4.45 -7.76 -9.07
CA ASP A 26 -3.08 -8.13 -8.72
C ASP A 26 -2.46 -7.20 -7.64
N PRO A 27 -2.08 -7.72 -6.45
CA PRO A 27 -1.49 -6.95 -5.35
C PRO A 27 -0.22 -6.18 -5.72
N GLN A 28 0.40 -6.50 -6.86
CA GLN A 28 1.52 -5.78 -7.43
C GLN A 28 1.28 -4.27 -7.63
N PHE A 29 0.03 -3.79 -7.65
CA PHE A 29 -0.24 -2.36 -7.63
C PHE A 29 0.32 -1.67 -6.37
N MET A 30 0.27 -2.34 -5.21
CA MET A 30 0.82 -1.83 -3.95
C MET A 30 2.35 -1.79 -3.98
N GLU A 31 2.98 -2.77 -4.62
CA GLU A 31 4.43 -2.76 -4.81
C GLU A 31 4.90 -1.57 -5.66
N LEU A 32 4.11 -1.20 -6.69
CA LEU A 32 4.42 -0.04 -7.53
C LEU A 32 4.37 1.26 -6.72
N ILE A 33 3.39 1.39 -5.83
CA ILE A 33 3.28 2.53 -4.90
C ILE A 33 4.48 2.54 -3.93
N ASP A 34 4.83 1.41 -3.33
CA ASP A 34 5.96 1.30 -2.40
C ASP A 34 7.31 1.65 -3.06
N ILE A 35 7.52 1.24 -4.32
CA ILE A 35 8.68 1.66 -5.12
C ILE A 35 8.72 3.18 -5.27
N ALA A 36 7.60 3.82 -5.65
CA ALA A 36 7.54 5.27 -5.82
C ALA A 36 7.84 6.02 -4.52
N LEU A 37 7.31 5.56 -3.39
CA LEU A 37 7.57 6.14 -2.07
C LEU A 37 9.07 6.04 -1.69
N LYS A 38 9.68 4.86 -1.88
CA LYS A 38 11.08 4.60 -1.55
C LYS A 38 12.05 5.41 -2.42
N GLU A 39 11.85 5.42 -3.73
CA GLU A 39 12.72 6.17 -4.65
C GLU A 39 12.70 7.68 -4.37
N ASN A 40 11.53 8.21 -4.00
CA ASN A 40 11.35 9.63 -3.69
C ASN A 40 11.65 9.98 -2.23
N LYS A 41 12.12 9.01 -1.43
CA LYS A 41 12.46 9.20 -0.01
C LYS A 41 11.32 9.84 0.79
N VAL A 42 10.09 9.43 0.51
CA VAL A 42 8.92 9.91 1.23
C VAL A 42 9.00 9.45 2.68
N ASP A 43 8.76 10.35 3.63
CA ASP A 43 8.68 10.02 5.06
C ASP A 43 7.38 9.28 5.37
N GLY A 44 7.40 7.98 5.14
CA GLY A 44 6.35 7.06 5.54
C GLY A 44 6.30 5.79 4.71
N ALA A 45 5.49 4.85 5.17
CA ALA A 45 5.27 3.57 4.53
C ALA A 45 3.78 3.17 4.61
N ILE A 46 3.39 2.24 3.75
CA ILE A 46 2.06 1.65 3.80
C ILE A 46 2.10 0.43 4.74
N TYR A 47 1.21 0.43 5.72
CA TYR A 47 1.06 -0.63 6.71
C TYR A 47 -0.28 -1.34 6.50
N TYR A 48 -0.27 -2.66 6.64
CA TYR A 48 -1.50 -3.45 6.74
C TYR A 48 -2.17 -3.18 8.08
N CYS A 49 -3.46 -2.84 8.09
CA CYS A 49 -4.14 -2.41 9.31
C CYS A 49 -5.56 -2.94 9.54
N MET A 50 -6.15 -3.64 8.58
CA MET A 50 -7.47 -4.22 8.75
C MET A 50 -7.59 -5.47 7.87
N ASP A 51 -8.25 -6.47 8.43
CA ASP A 51 -8.73 -7.64 7.71
C ASP A 51 -10.10 -7.99 8.28
N ASP A 52 -11.16 -7.91 7.49
CA ASP A 52 -12.48 -8.40 7.88
C ASP A 52 -12.86 -9.70 7.17
N GLY A 53 -11.90 -10.34 6.50
CA GLY A 53 -12.10 -11.53 5.68
C GLY A 53 -12.70 -11.26 4.30
N GLN A 54 -13.11 -10.03 4.00
CA GLN A 54 -13.61 -9.59 2.69
C GLN A 54 -12.72 -8.51 2.07
N ALA A 55 -12.17 -7.62 2.89
CA ALA A 55 -11.33 -6.51 2.49
C ALA A 55 -10.06 -6.41 3.35
N ALA A 56 -8.96 -6.16 2.65
CA ALA A 56 -7.69 -5.77 3.25
C ALA A 56 -7.64 -4.24 3.37
N GLY A 57 -7.40 -3.73 4.58
CA GLY A 57 -7.17 -2.31 4.83
C GLY A 57 -5.68 -1.99 4.93
N PHE A 58 -5.30 -0.88 4.31
CA PHE A 58 -3.94 -0.36 4.33
C PHE A 58 -3.94 1.11 4.75
N ILE A 59 -2.91 1.53 5.48
CA ILE A 59 -2.76 2.90 5.97
C ILE A 59 -1.35 3.41 5.71
N PHE A 60 -1.22 4.62 5.17
CA PHE A 60 0.07 5.30 5.02
C PHE A 60 0.38 6.11 6.27
N LEU A 61 1.54 5.85 6.88
CA LEU A 61 1.98 6.50 8.12
C LEU A 61 3.47 6.81 8.05
N ASN A 62 3.89 7.92 8.66
CA ASN A 62 5.30 8.09 9.02
C ASN A 62 5.66 7.25 10.26
N GLU A 63 6.96 7.15 10.55
CA GLU A 63 7.46 6.32 11.64
C GLU A 63 6.87 6.71 13.01
N LYS A 64 6.72 8.01 13.27
CA LYS A 64 6.18 8.52 14.54
C LYS A 64 4.70 8.18 14.70
N GLN A 65 3.92 8.33 13.63
CA GLN A 65 2.50 7.97 13.61
C GLN A 65 2.30 6.47 13.78
N TYR A 66 3.10 5.66 13.08
CA TYR A 66 3.08 4.21 13.23
C TYR A 66 3.42 3.80 14.66
N ALA A 67 4.49 4.34 15.24
CA ALA A 67 4.88 4.06 16.62
C ALA A 67 3.77 4.45 17.62
N TYR A 68 3.15 5.62 17.44
CA TYR A 68 2.06 6.08 18.28
C TYR A 68 0.85 5.13 18.21
N LEU A 69 0.39 4.80 17.00
CA LEU A 69 -0.78 3.92 16.81
C LEU A 69 -0.49 2.49 17.29
N LYS A 70 0.72 1.97 17.08
CA LYS A 70 1.10 0.66 17.57
C LYS A 70 1.07 0.57 19.10
N ALA A 71 1.41 1.66 19.80
CA ALA A 71 1.37 1.73 21.25
C ALA A 71 -0.04 1.93 21.83
N HIS A 72 -0.88 2.76 21.18
CA HIS A 72 -2.18 3.18 21.74
C HIS A 72 -3.39 2.47 21.12
N GLN A 73 -3.24 1.91 19.92
CA GLN A 73 -4.29 1.23 19.16
C GLN A 73 -3.74 -0.04 18.48
N PRO A 74 -3.15 -0.99 19.25
CA PRO A 74 -2.51 -2.18 18.67
C PRO A 74 -3.48 -3.07 17.86
N ALA A 75 -4.78 -3.00 18.15
CA ALA A 75 -5.82 -3.70 17.41
C ALA A 75 -5.92 -3.29 15.92
N LEU A 76 -5.37 -2.12 15.56
CA LEU A 76 -5.24 -1.68 14.17
C LEU A 76 -4.16 -2.44 13.40
N PHE A 77 -3.36 -3.31 14.00
CA PHE A 77 -2.32 -4.03 13.27
C PHE A 77 -2.45 -5.52 13.58
N PRO A 78 -3.26 -6.26 12.81
CA PRO A 78 -3.39 -7.70 13.00
C PRO A 78 -1.99 -8.32 12.87
N GLY A 79 -1.53 -8.97 13.94
CA GLY A 79 -0.29 -9.73 13.92
C GLY A 79 -0.39 -10.82 12.86
N ARG A 80 0.60 -10.91 11.98
CA ARG A 80 0.74 -12.05 11.07
C ARG A 80 1.25 -13.28 11.82
#